data_AF-A0A940BB30-F1
#
_entry.id   AF-A0A940BB30-F1
#
_cell.length_a   1.000
_cell.length_b   1.000
_cell.length_c   1.000
_cell.angle_alpha   90.00
_cell.angle_beta   90.00
_cell.angle_gamma   90.00
#
_symmetry.space_group_name_H-M   'P 1'
#
loop_
_entity.id
_entity.type
_entity.pdbx_description
1 polymer ?
#
loop_
_entity_poly.entity_id
_entity_poly.type
_entity_poly.pdbx_seq_one_letter_code
_entity_poly.pdbx_strand_id
1 'polypeptide(L)'
;MAKPQMHETKIDNEKAVLIGIITQDITPEKSAEYLDELEFLAKTADVDCVKRFTQRVEHPNSRIYLGQGKIDEIAKYVEDNEIDAAIFDDELSPSQYRNISQIFKCKIIDRSNLILDIFAKRA
;
A
#
# COMPACT_ATOMS: atom_id res chain seq x y z
N MET A 1 -4.47 -12.22 -47.33
CA MET A 1 -3.53 -11.49 -46.45
C MET A 1 -4.13 -11.49 -45.05
N ALA A 2 -3.52 -12.20 -44.10
CA ALA A 2 -4.00 -12.25 -42.72
C ALA A 2 -3.45 -11.05 -41.93
N LYS A 3 -4.32 -10.37 -41.18
CA LYS A 3 -3.91 -9.28 -40.27
C LYS A 3 -3.13 -9.88 -39.09
N PRO A 4 -2.01 -9.28 -38.66
CA PRO A 4 -1.34 -9.73 -37.45
C PRO A 4 -2.22 -9.41 -36.24
N GLN A 5 -2.54 -10.44 -35.46
CA GLN A 5 -3.20 -10.29 -34.16
C GLN A 5 -2.14 -9.81 -33.17
N MET A 6 -2.23 -8.55 -32.77
CA MET A 6 -1.42 -8.02 -31.68
C MET A 6 -1.86 -8.70 -30.40
N HIS A 7 -1.05 -9.60 -29.88
CA HIS A 7 -1.15 -10.00 -28.49
C HIS A 7 -0.69 -8.81 -27.65
N GLU A 8 -1.64 -8.15 -26.99
CA GLU A 8 -1.36 -7.20 -25.94
C GLU A 8 -0.71 -8.01 -24.81
N THR A 9 0.62 -7.90 -24.66
CA THR A 9 1.32 -8.48 -23.52
C THR A 9 0.81 -7.75 -22.29
N LYS A 10 -0.11 -8.35 -21.53
CA LYS A 10 -0.47 -7.86 -20.20
C LYS A 10 0.82 -7.80 -19.40
N ILE A 11 1.28 -6.59 -19.12
CA ILE A 11 2.24 -6.36 -18.06
C ILE A 11 1.40 -6.52 -16.79
N ASP A 12 1.56 -7.65 -16.09
CA ASP A 12 0.94 -7.83 -14.78
C ASP A 12 1.69 -6.92 -13.80
N ASN A 13 1.19 -5.69 -13.65
CA ASN A 13 1.67 -4.75 -12.65
C ASN A 13 1.41 -5.31 -11.25
N GLU A 14 2.34 -5.09 -10.32
CA GLU A 14 2.19 -5.48 -8.92
C GLU A 14 0.96 -4.79 -8.33
N LYS A 15 -0.01 -5.53 -7.80
CA LYS A 15 -1.22 -4.97 -7.19
C LYS A 15 -0.95 -4.57 -5.75
N ALA A 16 -1.33 -3.35 -5.39
CA ALA A 16 -1.16 -2.85 -4.04
C ALA A 16 -2.44 -2.30 -3.42
N VAL A 17 -2.49 -2.35 -2.09
CA VAL A 17 -3.41 -1.54 -1.29
C VAL A 17 -2.66 -0.43 -0.59
N LEU A 18 -3.28 0.75 -0.50
CA LEU A 18 -2.75 1.90 0.22
C LEU A 18 -3.41 2.00 1.59
N ILE A 19 -2.61 2.26 2.62
CA ILE A 19 -3.04 2.25 4.01
C ILE A 19 -2.57 3.53 4.69
N GLY A 20 -3.51 4.32 5.21
CA GLY A 20 -3.23 5.54 5.98
C GLY A 20 -4.08 5.64 7.24
N ILE A 21 -3.79 6.67 8.03
CA ILE A 21 -4.56 7.00 9.24
C ILE A 21 -5.10 8.43 9.17
N ILE A 22 -6.14 8.66 9.94
CA ILE A 22 -6.72 9.99 10.19
C ILE A 22 -6.58 10.23 11.70
N THR A 23 -5.86 11.28 12.08
CA THR A 23 -5.63 11.63 13.49
C THR A 23 -6.33 12.95 13.82
N GLN A 24 -6.11 13.49 15.03
CA GLN A 24 -6.57 14.83 15.36
C GLN A 24 -5.86 15.92 14.53
N ASP A 25 -4.61 15.67 14.13
CA ASP A 25 -3.77 16.60 13.39
C ASP A 25 -3.87 16.42 11.86
N ILE A 26 -4.37 15.26 11.41
CA ILE A 26 -4.52 14.92 9.98
C ILE A 26 -6.01 14.76 9.68
N THR A 27 -6.58 15.73 8.96
CA THR A 27 -7.98 15.67 8.53
C THR A 27 -8.19 14.58 7.48
N PRO A 28 -9.44 14.11 7.26
CA PRO A 28 -9.74 13.16 6.19
C PRO A 28 -9.30 13.64 4.81
N GLU A 29 -9.45 14.93 4.52
CA GLU A 29 -9.04 15.56 3.26
C GLU A 29 -7.52 15.51 3.12
N LYS A 30 -6.79 15.82 4.20
CA LYS A 30 -5.34 15.74 4.21
C LYS A 30 -4.80 14.32 4.04
N SER A 31 -5.43 13.35 4.71
CA SER A 31 -5.13 11.92 4.53
C SER A 31 -5.38 11.48 3.08
N ALA A 32 -6.46 11.95 2.45
CA ALA A 32 -6.73 11.66 1.04
C ALA A 32 -5.65 12.24 0.11
N GLU A 33 -5.21 13.49 0.34
CA GLU A 33 -4.11 14.10 -0.41
C GLU A 33 -2.79 13.30 -0.28
N TYR A 34 -2.46 12.82 0.91
CA TYR A 34 -1.27 11.99 1.12
C TYR A 34 -1.37 10.65 0.38
N LEU A 35 -2.55 10.02 0.37
CA LEU A 35 -2.77 8.79 -0.38
C LEU A 35 -2.79 9.02 -1.90
N ASP A 36 -3.23 10.18 -2.38
CA ASP A 36 -3.11 10.57 -3.79
C ASP A 36 -1.64 10.68 -4.21
N GLU A 37 -0.82 11.32 -3.37
CA GLU A 37 0.63 11.40 -3.57
C GLU A 37 1.28 10.01 -3.56
N LEU A 38 0.93 9.18 -2.56
CA LEU A 38 1.48 7.83 -2.42
C LEU A 38 1.13 6.94 -3.61
N GLU A 39 -0.11 7.03 -4.11
CA GLU A 39 -0.53 6.35 -5.35
C GLU A 39 0.28 6.82 -6.56
N PHE A 40 0.52 8.13 -6.67
CA PHE A 40 1.34 8.68 -7.74
C PHE A 40 2.77 8.12 -7.69
N LEU A 41 3.38 8.07 -6.50
CA LEU A 41 4.71 7.49 -6.30
C LEU A 41 4.73 6.01 -6.70
N ALA A 42 3.78 5.22 -6.20
CA ALA A 42 3.64 3.78 -6.50
C ALA A 42 3.48 3.53 -8.00
N LYS A 43 2.68 4.36 -8.68
CA LYS A 43 2.52 4.30 -10.14
C LYS A 43 3.84 4.53 -10.89
N THR A 44 4.72 5.41 -10.38
CA THR A 44 6.05 5.59 -10.98
C THR A 44 7.00 4.41 -10.78
N ALA A 45 6.62 3.45 -9.92
CA ALA A 45 7.29 2.19 -9.69
C ALA A 45 6.56 0.99 -10.34
N ASP A 46 5.66 1.22 -11.31
CA ASP A 46 4.86 0.19 -11.98
C ASP A 46 3.97 -0.64 -11.02
N VAL A 47 3.54 -0.04 -9.91
CA VAL A 47 2.61 -0.64 -8.95
C VAL A 47 1.19 -0.11 -9.21
N ASP A 48 0.23 -1.00 -9.33
CA ASP A 48 -1.19 -0.68 -9.52
C ASP A 48 -1.94 -0.67 -8.18
N CYS A 49 -2.39 0.50 -7.74
CA CYS A 49 -3.06 0.67 -6.46
C CYS A 49 -4.56 0.40 -6.61
N VAL A 50 -5.02 -0.76 -6.15
CA VAL A 50 -6.40 -1.22 -6.41
C VAL A 50 -7.40 -0.84 -5.32
N LYS A 51 -6.92 -0.43 -4.13
CA LYS A 51 -7.78 0.01 -3.03
C LYS A 51 -7.05 0.86 -2.01
N ARG A 52 -7.79 1.75 -1.35
CA ARG A 52 -7.32 2.56 -0.22
C ARG A 52 -8.07 2.20 1.06
N PHE A 53 -7.36 2.15 2.17
CA PHE A 53 -7.90 1.94 3.50
C PHE A 53 -7.44 3.05 4.44
N THR A 54 -8.36 3.58 5.21
CA THR A 54 -8.05 4.53 6.28
C THR A 54 -8.74 4.13 7.59
N GLN A 55 -8.16 4.55 8.70
CA GLN A 55 -8.77 4.43 10.01
C GLN A 55 -8.58 5.72 10.82
N ARG A 56 -9.66 6.21 11.43
CA ARG A 56 -9.57 7.25 12.46
C ARG A 56 -8.99 6.65 13.74
N VAL A 57 -7.89 7.21 14.23
CA VAL A 57 -7.20 6.81 15.46
C VAL A 57 -6.72 8.05 16.20
N GLU A 58 -6.56 7.98 17.52
CA GLU A 58 -5.88 9.07 18.25
C GLU A 58 -4.38 9.09 17.93
N HIS A 59 -3.76 7.91 17.97
CA HIS A 59 -2.36 7.68 17.63
C HIS A 59 -2.22 6.32 16.92
N PRO A 60 -1.21 6.13 16.05
CA PRO A 60 -0.95 4.83 15.43
C PRO A 60 -0.66 3.78 16.51
N ASN A 61 -1.21 2.58 16.34
CA ASN A 61 -0.95 1.49 17.25
C ASN A 61 0.53 1.10 17.21
N SER A 62 1.20 1.08 18.37
CA SER A 62 2.64 0.80 18.46
C SER A 62 3.04 -0.61 17.99
N ARG A 63 2.09 -1.54 17.90
CA ARG A 63 2.33 -2.93 17.45
C ARG A 63 1.95 -3.17 16.01
N ILE A 64 0.87 -2.57 15.51
CA ILE A 64 0.29 -2.93 14.20
C ILE A 64 -0.19 -1.73 13.37
N TYR A 65 0.16 -0.50 13.78
CA TYR A 65 -0.18 0.77 13.13
C TYR A 65 -1.68 1.14 13.15
N LEU A 66 -2.56 0.19 12.83
CA LEU A 66 -4.02 0.25 12.88
C LEU A 66 -4.58 -0.44 14.13
N GLY A 67 -5.90 -0.38 14.31
CA GLY A 67 -6.61 -1.27 15.25
C GLY A 67 -6.81 -2.68 14.69
N GLN A 68 -6.92 -3.67 15.58
CA GLN A 68 -7.03 -5.10 15.22
C GLN A 68 -8.15 -5.38 14.20
N GLY A 69 -9.36 -4.86 14.43
CA GLY A 69 -10.48 -5.12 13.50
C GLY A 69 -10.22 -4.62 12.07
N LYS A 70 -9.52 -3.49 11.92
CA LYS A 70 -9.19 -2.95 10.60
C LYS A 70 -8.06 -3.74 9.94
N ILE A 71 -7.03 -4.14 10.70
CA ILE A 71 -5.95 -4.91 10.11
C ILE A 71 -6.42 -6.28 9.63
N ASP A 72 -7.33 -6.93 10.37
CA ASP A 72 -7.92 -8.21 9.98
C ASP A 72 -8.81 -8.07 8.72
N GLU A 73 -9.57 -6.97 8.61
CA GLU A 73 -10.35 -6.64 7.41
C GLU A 73 -9.45 -6.50 6.18
N ILE A 74 -8.31 -5.79 6.32
CA ILE A 74 -7.36 -5.58 5.23
C ILE A 74 -6.66 -6.90 4.88
N ALA A 75 -6.23 -7.68 5.87
CA ALA A 75 -5.60 -8.98 5.65
C ALA A 75 -6.51 -9.91 4.83
N LYS A 76 -7.80 -9.95 5.18
CA LYS A 76 -8.79 -10.69 4.41
C LYS A 76 -8.91 -10.18 2.98
N TYR A 77 -8.98 -8.85 2.78
CA TYR A 77 -9.02 -8.27 1.44
C TYR A 77 -7.77 -8.62 0.61
N VAL A 78 -6.60 -8.57 1.24
CA VAL A 78 -5.31 -8.93 0.62
C VAL A 78 -5.34 -10.37 0.12
N GLU A 79 -5.81 -11.31 0.94
CA GLU A 79 -5.94 -12.71 0.57
C GLU A 79 -7.00 -12.94 -0.52
N ASP A 80 -8.21 -12.39 -0.32
CA ASP A 80 -9.35 -12.61 -1.22
C ASP A 80 -9.13 -12.02 -2.63
N ASN A 81 -8.21 -11.04 -2.78
CA ASN A 81 -7.96 -10.33 -4.04
C ASN A 81 -6.54 -10.52 -4.58
N GLU A 82 -5.75 -11.43 -3.97
CA GLU A 82 -4.38 -11.74 -4.37
C GLU A 82 -3.53 -10.46 -4.51
N ILE A 83 -3.53 -9.64 -3.46
CA ILE A 83 -2.76 -8.38 -3.42
C ILE A 83 -1.28 -8.70 -3.17
N ASP A 84 -0.42 -8.15 -4.01
CA ASP A 84 1.03 -8.38 -3.95
C ASP A 84 1.73 -7.52 -2.89
N ALA A 85 1.22 -6.30 -2.64
CA ALA A 85 1.80 -5.37 -1.67
C ALA A 85 0.78 -4.57 -0.84
N ALA A 86 1.14 -4.27 0.41
CA ALA A 86 0.48 -3.30 1.24
C ALA A 86 1.43 -2.13 1.51
N ILE A 87 1.05 -0.95 1.02
CA ILE A 87 1.85 0.28 1.11
C ILE A 87 1.26 1.17 2.20
N PHE A 88 2.06 1.44 3.22
CA PHE A 88 1.72 2.31 4.34
C PHE A 88 2.19 3.73 4.09
N ASP A 89 1.33 4.70 4.35
CA ASP A 89 1.58 6.13 4.13
C ASP A 89 2.64 6.72 5.07
N ASP A 90 2.79 6.12 6.25
CA ASP A 90 3.80 6.48 7.24
C ASP A 90 4.90 5.43 7.30
N GLU A 91 6.08 5.84 7.80
CA GLU A 91 7.16 4.93 8.15
C GLU A 91 6.72 3.97 9.27
N LEU A 92 7.01 2.68 9.09
CA LEU A 92 6.72 1.67 10.09
C LEU A 92 7.92 1.47 11.01
N SER A 93 7.69 1.49 12.32
CA SER A 93 8.71 1.05 13.26
C SER A 93 9.08 -0.43 13.02
N PRO A 94 10.29 -0.88 13.41
CA PRO A 94 10.68 -2.27 13.24
C PRO A 94 9.73 -3.27 13.91
N SER A 95 9.06 -2.87 15.00
CA SER A 95 8.06 -3.73 15.65
C SER A 95 6.77 -3.81 14.84
N GLN A 96 6.29 -2.68 14.29
CA GLN A 96 5.10 -2.67 13.45
C GLN A 96 5.33 -3.51 12.20
N TYR A 97 6.43 -3.27 11.48
CA TYR A 97 6.78 -4.03 10.29
C TYR A 97 6.75 -5.55 10.57
N ARG A 98 7.48 -6.01 11.59
CA ARG A 98 7.52 -7.44 11.93
C ARG A 98 6.14 -8.03 12.22
N ASN A 99 5.32 -7.34 13.02
CA ASN A 99 4.02 -7.86 13.41
C ASN A 99 3.04 -7.85 12.23
N ILE A 100 3.05 -6.80 11.40
CA ILE A 100 2.18 -6.68 10.22
C ILE A 100 2.56 -7.75 9.19
N SER A 101 3.84 -8.00 8.95
CA SER A 101 4.33 -9.06 8.06
C SER A 101 3.96 -10.48 8.51
N GLN A 102 3.57 -10.68 9.78
CA GLN A 102 3.02 -11.95 10.25
C GLN A 102 1.51 -12.08 9.99
N ILE A 103 0.81 -10.96 9.78
CA ILE A 103 -0.63 -10.90 9.56
C ILE A 103 -0.93 -10.92 8.05
N PHE A 104 -0.18 -10.15 7.27
CA PHE A 104 -0.39 -10.04 5.82
C PHE A 104 0.47 -11.06 5.07
N LYS A 105 -0.11 -11.66 4.03
CA LYS A 105 0.58 -12.61 3.13
C LYS A 105 1.10 -11.93 1.86
N CYS A 106 1.52 -10.67 1.98
CA CYS A 106 1.99 -9.85 0.87
C CYS A 106 3.22 -9.01 1.28
N LYS A 107 3.86 -8.34 0.33
CA LYS A 107 5.00 -7.44 0.59
C LYS A 107 4.53 -6.25 1.43
N ILE A 108 5.23 -5.95 2.52
CA ILE A 108 4.99 -4.74 3.30
C ILE A 108 5.98 -3.66 2.86
N ILE A 109 5.45 -2.50 2.47
CA ILE A 109 6.22 -1.33 2.07
C ILE A 109 5.71 -0.14 2.87
N ASP A 110 6.60 0.70 3.37
CA ASP A 110 6.23 2.02 3.88
C ASP A 110 6.70 3.11 2.93
N ARG A 111 6.25 4.35 3.17
CA ARG A 111 6.59 5.51 2.32
C ARG A 111 8.10 5.66 2.08
N SER A 112 8.92 5.49 3.11
CA SER A 112 10.38 5.59 2.99
C SER A 112 10.95 4.52 2.06
N ASN A 113 10.55 3.26 2.22
CA ASN A 113 11.00 2.17 1.36
C ASN A 113 10.47 2.27 -0.07
N LEU A 114 9.24 2.76 -0.27
CA LEU A 114 8.71 3.02 -1.61
C LEU A 114 9.57 4.03 -2.37
N ILE A 115 9.95 5.13 -1.71
CA ILE A 115 10.81 6.16 -2.29
C ILE A 115 12.18 5.57 -2.66
N LEU A 116 12.75 4.72 -1.79
CA LEU A 116 14.02 4.05 -2.06
C LEU A 116 13.91 3.07 -3.25
N ASP A 117 12.83 2.28 -3.34
CA ASP A 117 12.56 1.36 -4.46
C ASP A 117 12.47 2.14 -5.80
N ILE A 118 11.83 3.31 -5.81
CA ILE A 118 11.75 4.19 -6.99
C ILE A 118 13.14 4.66 -7.42
N PHE A 119 13.99 5.09 -6.48
CA PHE A 119 15.35 5.52 -6.82
C PHE A 119 16.22 4.35 -7.32
N ALA A 120 16.10 3.18 -6.71
CA ALA A 120 16.83 1.99 -7.12
C ALA A 120 16.48 1.55 -8.55
N LYS A 121 15.21 1.69 -8.97
CA LYS A 121 14.77 1.39 -10.34
C LYS A 121 15.31 2.35 -11.41
N ARG A 122 15.76 3.54 -11.01
CA ARG A 122 16.27 4.58 -11.93
C ARG A 122 17.81 4.65 -12.00
N ALA A 123 18.50 3.83 -11.22
CA ALA A 123 19.96 3.80 -11.12
C ALA A 123 20.64 3.01 -12.26
#